data_AF-A0A067T5D0-F1
#
_entry.id   AF-A0A067T5D0-F1
#
_cell.length_a   1.000
_cell.length_b   1.000
_cell.length_c   1.000
_cell.angle_alpha   90.00
_cell.angle_beta   90.00
_cell.angle_gamma   90.00
#
_symmetry.space_group_name_H-M   'P 1'
#
loop_
_entity.id
_entity.type
_entity.pdbx_description
1 polymer ?
#
loop_
_entity_poly.entity_id
_entity_poly.type
_entity_poly.pdbx_seq_one_letter_code
_entity_poly.pdbx_strand_id
1 'polypeptide(L)'
;MQSILRWSLEHSGDNATGDRPPAERKDLDPAIIDLILGKPDAEQMKEDMAIAVDESKDEEERINALDHLEMLIEHIDNANDLEKLKLWEPLQSLVTKESSTLDIKTQGLWVIGTAVQNNPSAQDSFMSHNPLPTLLSFLDPSSPSAAIRAKAIYALSGLLKHNAPAVEALSGPEVDGWIRLRNALQDPSISVRRKTVFLLSSLLTPSTAVTSEAAPPDALRIAGNADASSSGSEAPNILSPDQRPAATNDPIFANSHSAHLHNPSRHNTAQLTLAAFRKYNIMDAVISGLTSPLPHGNDGENTEADADFEEKAIHLLYTYSVTCRGELSKTQKDKVKIWIQSDKEKTSESQLLEKWNLSKEEYTILDGKLL
;
A
#
# COMPACT_ATOMS: atom_id res chain seq x y z
N MET A 1 51.18 26.96 15.54
CA MET A 1 50.52 28.21 16.00
C MET A 1 50.55 29.34 14.96
N GLN A 2 51.63 29.54 14.20
CA GLN A 2 51.68 30.60 13.17
C GLN A 2 50.79 30.35 11.94
N SER A 3 50.48 29.09 11.62
CA SER A 3 49.59 28.70 10.51
C SER A 3 48.13 29.10 10.73
N ILE A 4 47.64 28.96 11.96
CA ILE A 4 46.27 29.35 12.34
C ILE A 4 46.14 30.88 12.41
N LEU A 5 47.17 31.58 12.87
CA LEU A 5 47.20 33.05 12.85
C LEU A 5 47.22 33.61 11.43
N ARG A 6 47.96 32.98 10.51
CA ARG A 6 48.01 33.39 9.11
C ARG A 6 46.68 33.15 8.39
N TRP A 7 46.06 32.00 8.64
CA TRP A 7 44.70 31.70 8.14
C TRP A 7 43.66 32.68 8.70
N SER A 8 43.72 32.97 10.00
CA SER A 8 42.82 33.93 10.65
C SER A 8 43.02 35.35 10.10
N LEU A 9 44.25 35.78 9.80
CA LEU A 9 44.52 37.08 9.18
C LEU A 9 44.02 37.16 7.72
N GLU A 10 44.12 36.07 6.96
CA GLU A 10 43.64 35.99 5.57
C GLU A 10 42.11 36.00 5.48
N HIS A 11 41.42 35.54 6.53
CA HIS A 11 39.96 35.41 6.56
C HIS A 11 39.25 36.40 7.48
N SER A 12 39.99 37.16 8.30
CA SER A 12 39.46 38.29 9.10
C SER A 12 39.47 39.55 8.26
N GLY A 13 38.44 39.71 7.42
CA GLY A 13 38.23 40.92 6.64
C GLY A 13 37.77 42.08 7.52
N ASP A 14 38.42 43.23 7.35
CA ASP A 14 37.91 44.54 7.77
C ASP A 14 36.53 44.77 7.16
N ASN A 15 35.55 45.12 8.00
CA ASN A 15 34.28 45.69 7.58
C ASN A 15 34.52 47.11 7.05
N ALA A 16 34.96 47.21 5.79
CA ALA A 16 34.85 48.43 5.00
C ALA A 16 33.82 48.19 3.88
N THR A 17 32.81 49.03 3.89
CA THR A 17 31.65 49.05 3.00
C THR A 17 32.02 49.06 1.51
N GLY A 18 31.38 48.16 0.74
CA GLY A 18 31.15 48.31 -0.70
C GLY A 18 32.23 47.73 -1.62
N ASP A 19 31.79 46.84 -2.53
CA ASP A 19 32.47 46.43 -3.76
C ASP A 19 33.53 45.31 -3.71
N ARG A 20 33.22 44.21 -3.01
CA ARG A 20 33.85 42.91 -3.33
C ARG A 20 32.96 42.22 -4.37
N PRO A 21 33.41 41.97 -5.61
CA PRO A 21 32.63 41.16 -6.55
C PRO A 21 32.31 39.82 -5.88
N PRO A 22 31.11 39.25 -6.07
CA PRO A 22 30.77 37.96 -5.49
C PRO A 22 31.90 36.98 -5.81
N ALA A 23 32.52 36.40 -4.79
CA ALA A 23 33.55 35.40 -5.02
C ALA A 23 32.93 34.33 -5.93
N GLU A 24 33.54 34.07 -7.09
CA GLU A 24 33.07 33.01 -7.99
C GLU A 24 32.95 31.74 -7.15
N ARG A 25 31.72 31.23 -7.03
CA ARG A 25 31.49 29.95 -6.38
C ARG A 25 32.28 28.95 -7.21
N LYS A 26 33.35 28.38 -6.64
CA LYS A 26 33.99 27.23 -7.24
C LYS A 26 32.97 26.12 -7.21
N ASP A 27 32.43 25.78 -8.38
CA ASP A 27 31.54 24.64 -8.50
C ASP A 27 32.26 23.42 -7.93
N LEU A 28 31.58 22.73 -7.02
CA LEU A 28 32.09 21.52 -6.40
C LEU A 28 32.30 20.49 -7.51
N ASP A 29 33.45 19.83 -7.51
CA ASP A 29 33.76 18.78 -8.48
C ASP A 29 32.65 17.71 -8.43
N PRO A 30 31.91 17.48 -9.53
CA PRO A 30 30.86 16.47 -9.59
C PRO A 30 31.35 15.09 -9.13
N ALA A 31 32.60 14.73 -9.40
CA ALA A 31 33.17 13.46 -8.97
C ALA A 31 33.31 13.35 -7.44
N ILE A 32 33.52 14.48 -6.74
CA ILE A 32 33.55 14.51 -5.26
C ILE A 32 32.12 14.44 -4.70
N ILE A 33 31.15 15.07 -5.38
CA ILE A 33 29.74 14.97 -5.00
C ILE A 33 29.25 13.53 -5.12
N ASP A 34 29.52 12.87 -6.25
CA ASP A 34 29.11 11.48 -6.50
C ASP A 34 29.82 10.50 -5.54
N LEU A 35 31.08 10.77 -5.18
CA LEU A 35 31.80 9.96 -4.20
C LEU A 35 31.21 10.08 -2.78
N ILE A 36 30.63 11.23 -2.44
CA ILE A 36 30.06 11.49 -1.11
C ILE A 36 28.59 11.06 -1.03
N LEU A 37 27.80 11.35 -2.07
CA LEU A 37 26.35 11.11 -2.10
C LEU A 37 25.99 9.75 -2.70
N GLY A 38 26.94 9.08 -3.37
CA GLY A 38 26.67 7.90 -4.15
C GLY A 38 25.98 8.22 -5.47
N LYS A 39 25.60 7.16 -6.18
CA LYS A 39 24.91 7.27 -7.46
C LYS A 39 23.45 7.69 -7.24
N PRO A 40 22.88 8.58 -8.07
CA PRO A 40 21.46 8.93 -7.95
C PRO A 40 20.56 7.71 -8.12
N ASP A 41 19.54 7.58 -7.27
CA ASP A 41 18.58 6.45 -7.30
C ASP A 41 17.96 6.26 -8.68
N ALA A 42 17.60 7.35 -9.38
CA ALA A 42 17.04 7.29 -10.72
C ALA A 42 17.98 6.64 -11.77
N GLU A 43 19.30 6.72 -11.58
CA GLU A 43 20.26 6.02 -12.43
C GLU A 43 20.38 4.55 -12.02
N GLN A 44 20.41 4.26 -10.71
CA GLN A 44 20.44 2.89 -10.19
C GLN A 44 19.21 2.10 -10.64
N MET A 45 18.01 2.69 -10.54
CA MET A 45 16.75 2.08 -10.99
C MET A 45 16.78 1.70 -12.48
N LYS A 46 17.42 2.52 -13.33
CA LYS A 46 17.56 2.24 -14.76
C LYS A 46 18.53 1.08 -15.01
N GLU A 47 19.62 1.02 -14.25
CA GLU A 47 20.59 -0.06 -14.36
C GLU A 47 20.01 -1.39 -13.89
N ASP A 48 19.31 -1.39 -12.76
CA ASP A 48 18.63 -2.58 -12.25
C ASP A 48 17.60 -3.09 -13.25
N MET A 49 16.78 -2.18 -13.84
CA MET A 49 15.84 -2.58 -14.88
C MET A 49 16.54 -3.12 -16.13
N ALA A 50 17.64 -2.50 -16.56
CA ALA A 50 18.40 -2.95 -17.72
C ALA A 50 18.97 -4.36 -17.52
N ILE A 51 19.48 -4.67 -16.32
CA ILE A 51 19.93 -6.01 -15.94
C ILE A 51 18.73 -6.97 -15.92
N ALA A 52 17.63 -6.59 -15.27
CA ALA A 52 16.46 -7.44 -15.10
C ALA A 52 15.83 -7.90 -16.42
N VAL A 53 15.81 -7.03 -17.44
CA VAL A 53 15.24 -7.36 -18.78
C VAL A 53 16.21 -8.07 -19.71
N ASP A 54 17.50 -8.08 -19.41
CA ASP A 54 18.53 -8.70 -20.25
C ASP A 54 18.55 -10.22 -20.05
N GLU A 55 17.96 -10.95 -21.00
CA GLU A 55 17.90 -12.42 -20.98
C GLU A 55 19.26 -13.11 -21.21
N SER A 56 20.32 -12.35 -21.52
CA SER A 56 21.68 -12.89 -21.55
C SER A 56 22.35 -12.99 -20.18
N LYS A 57 21.78 -12.30 -19.17
CA LYS A 57 22.22 -12.40 -17.78
C LYS A 57 21.66 -13.64 -17.10
N ASP A 58 22.37 -14.13 -16.09
CA ASP A 58 21.87 -15.23 -15.28
C ASP A 58 20.63 -14.81 -14.47
N GLU A 59 19.77 -15.79 -14.16
CA GLU A 59 18.50 -15.53 -13.49
C GLU A 59 18.69 -14.92 -12.10
N GLU A 60 19.74 -15.31 -11.37
CA GLU A 60 20.04 -14.80 -10.04
C GLU A 60 20.46 -13.32 -10.10
N GLU A 61 21.30 -12.92 -11.05
CA GLU A 61 21.67 -11.52 -11.31
C GLU A 61 20.44 -10.67 -11.62
N ARG A 62 19.52 -11.19 -12.44
CA ARG A 62 18.26 -10.51 -12.80
C ARG A 62 17.32 -10.36 -11.60
N ILE A 63 17.20 -11.38 -10.77
CA ILE A 63 16.40 -11.34 -9.54
C ILE A 63 17.00 -10.35 -8.53
N ASN A 64 18.33 -10.38 -8.34
CA ASN A 64 19.02 -9.46 -7.44
C ASN A 64 18.87 -8.00 -7.87
N ALA A 65 18.90 -7.73 -9.18
CA ALA A 65 18.62 -6.40 -9.71
C ALA A 65 17.17 -5.95 -9.40
N LEU A 66 16.19 -6.84 -9.55
CA LEU A 66 14.81 -6.54 -9.19
C LEU A 66 14.58 -6.39 -7.67
N ASP A 67 15.36 -7.09 -6.84
CA ASP A 67 15.36 -6.92 -5.38
C ASP A 67 15.92 -5.56 -4.97
N HIS A 68 17.05 -5.15 -5.55
CA HIS A 68 17.60 -3.82 -5.33
C HIS A 68 16.66 -2.72 -5.84
N LEU A 69 16.04 -2.90 -7.01
CA LEU A 69 15.02 -1.99 -7.52
C LEU A 69 13.83 -1.86 -6.57
N GLU A 70 13.36 -2.97 -5.99
CA GLU A 70 12.26 -2.97 -5.02
C GLU A 70 12.62 -2.14 -3.78
N MET A 71 13.83 -2.31 -3.24
CA MET A 71 14.35 -1.54 -2.11
C MET A 71 14.37 -0.03 -2.41
N LEU A 72 14.83 0.38 -3.59
CA LEU A 72 14.81 1.79 -3.99
C LEU A 72 13.38 2.34 -4.07
N ILE A 73 12.44 1.54 -4.56
CA ILE A 73 11.03 1.90 -4.75
C ILE A 73 10.24 2.00 -3.44
N GLU A 74 10.74 1.45 -2.33
CA GLU A 74 10.18 1.73 -1.00
C GLU A 74 10.12 3.24 -0.71
N HIS A 75 11.01 4.03 -1.31
CA HIS A 75 10.92 5.48 -1.31
C HIS A 75 9.86 5.98 -2.31
N ILE A 76 8.84 6.67 -1.80
CA ILE A 76 7.66 7.09 -2.59
C ILE A 76 8.02 7.96 -3.80
N ASP A 77 9.08 8.77 -3.73
CA ASP A 77 9.52 9.58 -4.86
C ASP A 77 10.13 8.72 -5.98
N ASN A 78 10.88 7.67 -5.63
CA ASN A 78 11.42 6.70 -6.59
C ASN A 78 10.30 5.91 -7.26
N ALA A 79 9.29 5.48 -6.48
CA ALA A 79 8.09 4.85 -7.04
C ALA A 79 7.36 5.73 -8.06
N ASN A 80 7.27 7.05 -7.81
CA ASN A 80 6.68 7.99 -8.77
C ASN A 80 7.55 8.22 -10.00
N ASP A 81 8.86 8.11 -9.86
CA ASP A 81 9.81 8.28 -10.96
C ASP A 81 9.76 7.11 -11.96
N LEU A 82 9.15 5.97 -11.63
CA LEU A 82 8.90 4.88 -12.60
C LEU A 82 8.25 5.37 -13.90
N GLU A 83 7.29 6.29 -13.80
CA GLU A 83 6.64 6.91 -14.96
C GLU A 83 7.64 7.77 -15.76
N LYS A 84 8.36 8.67 -15.07
CA LYS A 84 9.29 9.62 -15.71
C LYS A 84 10.47 8.90 -16.36
N LEU A 85 10.91 7.81 -15.76
CA LEU A 85 12.01 6.96 -16.22
C LEU A 85 11.54 5.91 -17.24
N LYS A 86 10.23 5.80 -17.52
CA LYS A 86 9.61 4.82 -18.44
C LYS A 86 9.92 3.37 -18.07
N LEU A 87 9.79 3.06 -16.79
CA LEU A 87 10.10 1.76 -16.22
C LEU A 87 8.87 0.86 -16.02
N TRP A 88 7.64 1.38 -16.19
CA TRP A 88 6.42 0.58 -16.10
C TRP A 88 6.31 -0.46 -17.21
N GLU A 89 6.57 -0.08 -18.47
CA GLU A 89 6.51 -1.01 -19.60
C GLU A 89 7.52 -2.17 -19.48
N PRO A 90 8.82 -1.94 -19.20
CA PRO A 90 9.74 -3.06 -19.02
C PRO A 90 9.38 -3.91 -17.80
N LEU A 91 8.89 -3.32 -16.71
CA LEU A 91 8.44 -4.06 -15.52
C LEU A 91 7.21 -4.94 -15.83
N GLN A 92 6.22 -4.42 -16.56
CA GLN A 92 5.06 -5.20 -17.00
C GLN A 92 5.44 -6.28 -18.02
N SER A 93 6.43 -6.02 -18.89
CA SER A 93 7.00 -7.02 -19.79
C SER A 93 7.59 -8.19 -19.03
N LEU A 94 8.37 -7.95 -17.96
CA LEU A 94 8.91 -9.03 -17.12
C LEU A 94 7.82 -9.95 -16.57
N VAL A 95 6.68 -9.39 -16.18
CA VAL A 95 5.55 -10.12 -15.62
C VAL A 95 4.73 -10.87 -16.69
N THR A 96 4.58 -10.30 -17.88
CA THR A 96 3.70 -10.84 -18.94
C THR A 96 4.40 -11.77 -19.93
N LYS A 97 5.70 -11.62 -20.14
CA LYS A 97 6.44 -12.38 -21.15
C LYS A 97 6.48 -13.86 -20.80
N GLU A 98 6.31 -14.71 -21.83
CA GLU A 98 6.35 -16.17 -21.66
C GLU A 98 7.74 -16.69 -21.29
N SER A 99 8.80 -16.05 -21.79
CA SER A 99 10.19 -16.42 -21.50
C SER A 99 10.63 -16.09 -20.06
N SER A 100 9.89 -15.25 -19.33
CA SER A 100 10.17 -14.97 -17.93
C SER A 100 9.78 -16.17 -17.07
N THR A 101 10.69 -16.58 -16.20
CA THR A 101 10.46 -17.62 -15.19
C THR A 101 9.44 -17.17 -14.15
N LEU A 102 8.94 -18.12 -13.34
CA LEU A 102 8.01 -17.80 -12.26
C LEU A 102 8.64 -16.91 -11.19
N ASP A 103 9.94 -17.05 -10.94
CA ASP A 103 10.65 -16.26 -9.93
C ASP A 103 10.83 -14.82 -10.38
N ILE A 104 11.23 -14.59 -11.64
CA ILE A 104 11.28 -13.24 -12.24
C ILE A 104 9.89 -12.57 -12.21
N LYS A 105 8.83 -13.30 -12.57
CA LYS A 105 7.46 -12.76 -12.51
C LYS A 105 7.05 -12.42 -11.07
N THR A 106 7.40 -13.28 -10.12
CA THR A 106 7.12 -13.10 -8.69
C THR A 106 7.83 -11.85 -8.15
N GLN A 107 9.10 -11.65 -8.52
CA GLN A 107 9.87 -10.47 -8.14
C GLN A 107 9.34 -9.19 -8.81
N GLY A 108 8.99 -9.24 -10.10
CA GLY A 108 8.35 -8.12 -10.80
C GLY A 108 7.02 -7.70 -10.16
N LEU A 109 6.18 -8.67 -9.75
CA LEU A 109 4.95 -8.40 -9.00
C LEU A 109 5.21 -7.77 -7.62
N TRP A 110 6.34 -8.10 -6.99
CA TRP A 110 6.74 -7.48 -5.73
C TRP A 110 7.09 -6.01 -5.94
N VAL A 111 7.97 -5.70 -6.90
CA VAL A 111 8.32 -4.32 -7.29
C VAL A 111 7.07 -3.49 -7.59
N ILE A 112 6.17 -4.02 -8.43
CA ILE A 112 4.89 -3.36 -8.76
C ILE A 112 4.07 -3.10 -7.50
N GLY A 113 3.90 -4.12 -6.65
CA GLY A 113 3.06 -4.02 -5.46
C GLY A 113 3.57 -3.02 -4.44
N THR A 114 4.90 -2.88 -4.31
CA THR A 114 5.53 -1.88 -3.44
C THR A 114 5.35 -0.48 -4.01
N ALA A 115 5.57 -0.29 -5.32
CA ALA A 115 5.42 1.02 -5.97
C ALA A 115 4.01 1.63 -5.79
N VAL A 116 2.96 0.81 -5.91
CA VAL A 116 1.56 1.28 -5.87
C VAL A 116 0.97 1.31 -4.45
N GLN A 117 1.70 0.83 -3.43
CA GLN A 117 1.16 0.71 -2.08
C GLN A 117 0.95 2.09 -1.45
N ASN A 118 -0.32 2.44 -1.17
CA ASN A 118 -0.70 3.74 -0.60
C ASN A 118 -0.14 4.94 -1.40
N ASN A 119 0.07 4.77 -2.71
CA ASN A 119 0.64 5.80 -3.59
C ASN A 119 -0.30 6.07 -4.78
N PRO A 120 -1.23 7.03 -4.66
CA PRO A 120 -2.19 7.35 -5.71
C PRO A 120 -1.59 7.72 -7.07
N SER A 121 -0.44 8.40 -7.08
CA SER A 121 0.26 8.75 -8.31
C SER A 121 0.77 7.52 -9.05
N ALA A 122 1.47 6.61 -8.36
CA ALA A 122 1.92 5.35 -8.94
C ALA A 122 0.73 4.43 -9.30
N GLN A 123 -0.34 4.40 -8.48
CA GLN A 123 -1.57 3.69 -8.81
C GLN A 123 -2.16 4.16 -10.15
N ASP A 124 -2.25 5.46 -10.37
CA ASP A 124 -2.85 6.03 -11.59
C ASP A 124 -1.99 5.81 -12.83
N SER A 125 -0.69 6.02 -12.68
CA SER A 125 0.29 5.72 -13.72
C SER A 125 0.22 4.24 -14.10
N PHE A 126 0.27 3.32 -13.15
CA PHE A 126 0.18 1.89 -13.44
C PHE A 126 -1.17 1.48 -14.03
N MET A 127 -2.29 2.04 -13.55
CA MET A 127 -3.63 1.80 -14.11
C MET A 127 -3.73 2.19 -15.59
N SER A 128 -2.97 3.18 -16.05
CA SER A 128 -2.93 3.60 -17.45
C SER A 128 -2.43 2.49 -18.41
N HIS A 129 -1.71 1.50 -17.88
CA HIS A 129 -1.23 0.33 -18.62
C HIS A 129 -2.16 -0.89 -18.56
N ASN A 130 -3.41 -0.70 -18.09
CA ASN A 130 -4.43 -1.75 -17.96
C ASN A 130 -3.91 -3.04 -17.26
N PRO A 131 -3.48 -2.95 -15.99
CA PRO A 131 -2.76 -4.04 -15.33
C PRO A 131 -3.67 -5.16 -14.80
N LEU A 132 -4.97 -4.88 -14.62
CA LEU A 132 -5.91 -5.79 -13.96
C LEU A 132 -6.03 -7.16 -14.64
N PRO A 133 -6.19 -7.28 -15.98
CA PRO A 133 -6.23 -8.60 -16.63
C PRO A 133 -5.03 -9.48 -16.28
N THR A 134 -3.83 -8.91 -16.32
CA THR A 134 -2.59 -9.61 -16.00
C THR A 134 -2.55 -10.01 -14.53
N LEU A 135 -2.75 -9.07 -13.59
CA LEU A 135 -2.70 -9.37 -12.16
C LEU A 135 -3.73 -10.44 -11.76
N LEU A 136 -4.93 -10.35 -12.30
CA LEU A 136 -6.03 -11.27 -12.01
C LEU A 136 -5.83 -12.65 -12.66
N SER A 137 -5.12 -12.76 -13.78
CA SER A 137 -4.79 -14.06 -14.39
C SER A 137 -3.92 -14.93 -13.48
N PHE A 138 -3.07 -14.33 -12.65
CA PHE A 138 -2.24 -15.07 -11.69
C PHE A 138 -3.05 -15.68 -10.55
N LEU A 139 -4.29 -15.26 -10.31
CA LEU A 139 -5.13 -15.84 -9.26
C LEU A 139 -5.73 -17.19 -9.64
N ASP A 140 -5.51 -17.68 -10.86
CA ASP A 140 -5.96 -19.02 -11.25
C ASP A 140 -5.19 -20.10 -10.47
N PRO A 141 -5.86 -20.98 -9.70
CA PRO A 141 -5.21 -22.08 -9.00
C PRO A 141 -4.52 -23.09 -9.93
N SER A 142 -4.84 -23.09 -11.23
CA SER A 142 -4.10 -23.89 -12.22
C SER A 142 -2.67 -23.40 -12.43
N SER A 143 -2.34 -22.18 -12.00
CA SER A 143 -0.97 -21.67 -11.95
C SER A 143 -0.18 -22.45 -10.90
N PRO A 144 1.03 -22.96 -11.22
CA PRO A 144 1.75 -23.89 -10.35
C PRO A 144 2.33 -23.26 -9.08
N SER A 145 2.51 -21.94 -9.00
CA SER A 145 3.22 -21.31 -7.88
C SER A 145 2.30 -20.59 -6.91
N ALA A 146 2.19 -21.05 -5.66
CA ALA A 146 1.48 -20.30 -4.63
C ALA A 146 2.11 -18.92 -4.36
N ALA A 147 3.43 -18.79 -4.54
CA ALA A 147 4.16 -17.55 -4.34
C ALA A 147 3.72 -16.46 -5.34
N ILE A 148 3.55 -16.82 -6.63
CA ILE A 148 3.09 -15.86 -7.64
C ILE A 148 1.67 -15.38 -7.36
N ARG A 149 0.76 -16.28 -6.94
CA ARG A 149 -0.63 -15.92 -6.59
C ARG A 149 -0.67 -15.00 -5.37
N ALA A 150 0.16 -15.30 -4.37
CA ALA A 150 0.28 -14.46 -3.17
C ALA A 150 0.85 -13.07 -3.47
N LYS A 151 1.85 -12.97 -4.36
CA LYS A 151 2.41 -11.69 -4.81
C LYS A 151 1.46 -10.91 -5.73
N ALA A 152 0.66 -11.60 -6.56
CA ALA A 152 -0.40 -10.96 -7.32
C ALA A 152 -1.46 -10.32 -6.42
N ILE A 153 -1.88 -11.00 -5.33
CA ILE A 153 -2.78 -10.39 -4.33
C ILE A 153 -2.09 -9.22 -3.61
N TYR A 154 -0.79 -9.30 -3.34
CA TYR A 154 -0.04 -8.18 -2.77
C TYR A 154 -0.10 -6.94 -3.68
N ALA A 155 0.19 -7.11 -4.97
CA ALA A 155 0.10 -6.04 -5.96
C ALA A 155 -1.33 -5.49 -6.10
N LEU A 156 -2.34 -6.37 -6.20
CA LEU A 156 -3.75 -5.97 -6.21
C LEU A 156 -4.13 -5.21 -4.93
N SER A 157 -3.61 -5.61 -3.78
CA SER A 157 -3.87 -4.93 -2.52
C SER A 157 -3.30 -3.52 -2.49
N GLY A 158 -2.06 -3.33 -2.95
CA GLY A 158 -1.50 -1.99 -3.12
C GLY A 158 -2.30 -1.14 -4.11
N LEU A 159 -2.73 -1.72 -5.24
CA LEU A 159 -3.42 -1.02 -6.31
C LEU A 159 -4.85 -0.60 -5.95
N LEU A 160 -5.61 -1.45 -5.24
CA LEU A 160 -7.05 -1.29 -5.02
C LEU A 160 -7.39 -0.51 -3.74
N LYS A 161 -6.56 -0.61 -2.70
CA LYS A 161 -6.81 0.10 -1.43
C LYS A 161 -6.76 1.61 -1.66
N HIS A 162 -7.77 2.30 -1.13
CA HIS A 162 -7.94 3.74 -1.29
C HIS A 162 -8.01 4.21 -2.76
N ASN A 163 -8.42 3.32 -3.67
CA ASN A 163 -8.49 3.59 -5.11
C ASN A 163 -9.81 3.09 -5.71
N ALA A 164 -10.89 3.84 -5.47
CA ALA A 164 -12.23 3.55 -5.97
C ALA A 164 -12.29 3.35 -7.50
N PRO A 165 -11.59 4.14 -8.34
CA PRO A 165 -11.52 3.87 -9.78
C PRO A 165 -11.01 2.46 -10.13
N ALA A 166 -9.95 1.99 -9.48
CA ALA A 166 -9.44 0.65 -9.70
C ALA A 166 -10.39 -0.45 -9.18
N VAL A 167 -11.07 -0.21 -8.06
CA VAL A 167 -12.11 -1.11 -7.52
C VAL A 167 -13.32 -1.19 -8.45
N GLU A 168 -13.74 -0.08 -9.06
CA GLU A 168 -14.80 -0.06 -10.05
C GLU A 168 -14.42 -0.90 -11.29
N ALA A 169 -13.18 -0.78 -11.74
CA ALA A 169 -12.64 -1.52 -12.88
C ALA A 169 -12.65 -3.06 -12.69
N LEU A 170 -12.65 -3.57 -11.44
CA LEU A 170 -12.84 -5.01 -11.18
C LEU A 170 -14.19 -5.56 -11.66
N SER A 171 -15.19 -4.69 -11.84
CA SER A 171 -16.51 -5.05 -12.36
C SER A 171 -16.58 -5.03 -13.89
N GLY A 172 -15.47 -4.70 -14.55
CA GLY A 172 -15.37 -4.70 -16.01
C GLY A 172 -15.62 -6.10 -16.61
N PRO A 173 -16.27 -6.17 -17.79
CA PRO A 173 -16.66 -7.45 -18.39
C PRO A 173 -15.46 -8.33 -18.80
N GLU A 174 -14.28 -7.74 -18.99
CA GLU A 174 -13.10 -8.43 -19.50
C GLU A 174 -12.24 -9.10 -18.41
N VAL A 175 -12.50 -8.83 -17.12
CA VAL A 175 -11.56 -9.18 -16.04
C VAL A 175 -12.09 -10.17 -15.01
N ASP A 176 -13.42 -10.32 -14.87
CA ASP A 176 -14.06 -11.18 -13.85
C ASP A 176 -13.46 -10.99 -12.44
N GLY A 177 -13.05 -9.76 -12.10
CA GLY A 177 -12.15 -9.50 -10.97
C GLY A 177 -12.70 -9.97 -9.63
N TRP A 178 -13.96 -9.67 -9.34
CA TRP A 178 -14.63 -10.12 -8.12
C TRP A 178 -14.83 -11.63 -8.04
N ILE A 179 -15.04 -12.31 -9.17
CA ILE A 179 -15.17 -13.76 -9.22
C ILE A 179 -13.82 -14.40 -8.89
N ARG A 180 -12.72 -13.88 -9.46
CA ARG A 180 -11.37 -14.36 -9.20
C ARG A 180 -10.95 -14.14 -7.74
N LEU A 181 -11.23 -12.97 -7.18
CA LEU A 181 -11.01 -12.70 -5.75
C LEU A 181 -11.86 -13.62 -4.85
N ARG A 182 -13.11 -13.87 -5.21
CA ARG A 182 -13.95 -14.84 -4.48
C ARG A 182 -13.37 -16.24 -4.51
N ASN A 183 -12.91 -16.70 -5.68
CA ASN A 183 -12.32 -18.02 -5.83
C ASN A 183 -10.98 -18.14 -5.07
N ALA A 184 -10.20 -17.06 -4.96
CA ALA A 184 -8.96 -17.02 -4.19
C ALA A 184 -9.16 -17.22 -2.66
N LEU A 185 -10.38 -17.02 -2.14
CA LEU A 185 -10.73 -17.42 -0.77
C LEU A 185 -10.72 -18.95 -0.56
N GLN A 186 -10.73 -19.71 -1.65
CA GLN A 186 -10.72 -21.18 -1.66
C GLN A 186 -9.42 -21.74 -2.26
N ASP A 187 -8.38 -20.90 -2.41
CA ASP A 187 -7.10 -21.30 -2.99
C ASP A 187 -6.44 -22.47 -2.24
N PRO A 188 -5.75 -23.41 -2.90
CA PRO A 188 -5.04 -24.48 -2.18
C PRO A 188 -4.01 -23.98 -1.15
N SER A 189 -3.44 -22.79 -1.34
CA SER A 189 -2.51 -22.15 -0.42
C SER A 189 -3.22 -21.28 0.62
N ILE A 190 -2.99 -21.57 1.90
CA ILE A 190 -3.55 -20.77 2.99
C ILE A 190 -3.04 -19.32 3.00
N SER A 191 -1.80 -19.09 2.55
CA SER A 191 -1.22 -17.75 2.40
C SER A 191 -2.02 -16.87 1.44
N VAL A 192 -2.47 -17.47 0.33
CA VAL A 192 -3.31 -16.79 -0.68
C VAL A 192 -4.69 -16.48 -0.08
N ARG A 193 -5.30 -17.42 0.64
CA ARG A 193 -6.60 -17.19 1.31
C ARG A 193 -6.51 -16.04 2.33
N ARG A 194 -5.52 -16.06 3.22
CA ARG A 194 -5.28 -15.02 4.25
C ARG A 194 -5.11 -13.63 3.63
N LYS A 195 -4.31 -13.52 2.57
CA LYS A 195 -4.11 -12.26 1.85
C LYS A 195 -5.38 -11.78 1.15
N THR A 196 -6.17 -12.71 0.59
CA THR A 196 -7.44 -12.41 -0.08
C THR A 196 -8.47 -11.87 0.92
N VAL A 197 -8.68 -12.54 2.05
CA VAL A 197 -9.63 -12.09 3.07
C VAL A 197 -9.21 -10.75 3.67
N PHE A 198 -7.90 -10.53 3.87
CA PHE A 198 -7.37 -9.25 4.32
C PHE A 198 -7.60 -8.12 3.31
N LEU A 199 -7.40 -8.38 2.01
CA LEU A 199 -7.70 -7.44 0.94
C LEU A 199 -9.18 -7.06 0.95
N LEU A 200 -10.08 -8.05 0.94
CA LEU A 200 -11.53 -7.79 0.93
C LEU A 200 -11.99 -7.01 2.18
N SER A 201 -11.41 -7.29 3.35
CA SER A 201 -11.66 -6.55 4.58
C SER A 201 -11.21 -5.09 4.44
N SER A 202 -9.99 -4.88 3.95
CA SER A 202 -9.43 -3.54 3.71
C SER A 202 -10.29 -2.71 2.75
N LEU A 203 -10.84 -3.34 1.70
CA LEU A 203 -11.70 -2.65 0.73
C LEU A 203 -13.08 -2.31 1.28
N LEU A 204 -13.61 -3.12 2.22
CA LEU A 204 -14.89 -2.85 2.90
C LEU A 204 -14.80 -1.83 4.03
N THR A 205 -13.64 -1.68 4.67
CA THR A 205 -13.46 -0.72 5.77
C THR A 205 -13.75 0.70 5.29
N PRO A 206 -14.79 1.37 5.79
CA PRO A 206 -15.07 2.74 5.41
C PRO A 206 -13.89 3.62 5.80
N SER A 207 -13.39 4.41 4.85
CA SER A 207 -12.44 5.47 5.20
C SER A 207 -13.19 6.52 6.01
N THR A 208 -12.87 6.64 7.29
CA THR A 208 -13.30 7.81 8.06
C THR A 208 -12.66 9.02 7.39
N ALA A 209 -13.48 9.95 6.88
CA ALA A 209 -12.96 11.24 6.49
C ALA A 209 -12.32 11.84 7.74
N VAL A 210 -11.00 12.02 7.73
CA VAL A 210 -10.37 12.95 8.67
C VAL A 210 -10.89 14.32 8.25
N THR A 211 -12.05 14.72 8.77
CA THR A 211 -12.30 16.13 8.98
C THR A 211 -11.10 16.59 9.78
N SER A 212 -10.27 17.45 9.20
CA SER A 212 -9.29 18.21 9.94
C SER A 212 -10.07 18.96 11.02
N GLU A 213 -10.23 18.34 12.20
CA GLU A 213 -10.59 19.06 13.39
C GLU A 213 -9.46 20.06 13.59
N ALA A 214 -9.83 21.35 13.58
CA ALA A 214 -8.93 22.40 14.01
C ALA A 214 -8.30 21.96 15.33
N ALA A 215 -6.97 22.09 15.43
CA ALA A 215 -6.23 21.68 16.60
C ALA A 215 -6.91 22.21 17.88
N PRO A 216 -7.02 21.40 18.95
CA PRO A 216 -7.60 21.85 20.20
C PRO A 216 -6.86 23.11 20.67
N PRO A 217 -7.58 24.11 21.22
CA PRO A 217 -7.02 25.42 21.58
C PRO A 217 -5.90 25.38 22.63
N ASP A 218 -5.63 24.20 23.22
CA ASP A 218 -4.66 23.96 24.28
C ASP A 218 -3.39 23.19 23.83
N ALA A 219 -3.07 23.17 22.52
CA ALA A 219 -1.74 22.73 22.09
C ALA A 219 -0.66 23.62 22.76
N LEU A 220 0.10 23.02 23.70
CA LEU A 220 1.05 23.65 24.60
C LEU A 220 1.88 24.76 23.94
N ARG A 221 1.52 26.02 24.21
CA ARG A 221 2.39 27.17 23.97
C ARG A 221 3.52 27.10 24.99
N ILE A 222 4.74 26.78 24.56
CA ILE A 222 5.93 26.96 25.40
C ILE A 222 6.10 28.46 25.61
N ALA A 223 5.60 28.95 26.76
CA ALA A 223 5.81 30.30 27.24
C ALA A 223 7.14 30.32 28.00
N GLY A 224 8.19 30.86 27.38
CA GLY A 224 9.47 31.01 28.06
C GLY A 224 10.62 31.32 27.13
N ASN A 225 10.62 32.53 26.55
CA ASN A 225 11.88 33.18 26.22
C ASN A 225 11.70 34.70 26.31
N ALA A 226 11.87 35.23 27.52
CA ALA A 226 12.03 36.65 27.76
C ALA A 226 13.47 37.03 27.41
N ASP A 227 13.77 37.15 26.12
CA ASP A 227 14.90 37.93 25.59
C ASP A 227 14.71 38.09 24.07
N ALA A 228 13.72 38.89 23.71
CA ALA A 228 13.67 39.54 22.41
C ALA A 228 14.19 40.97 22.61
N SER A 229 15.44 41.22 22.22
CA SER A 229 15.85 42.54 21.77
C SER A 229 15.92 42.53 20.24
N SER A 230 15.17 43.46 19.68
CA SER A 230 14.82 43.66 18.29
C SER A 230 16.01 44.03 17.40
N SER A 231 16.07 43.46 16.20
CA SER A 231 16.43 44.23 15.01
C SER A 231 15.70 43.66 13.79
N GLY A 232 15.03 44.54 13.07
CA GLY A 232 14.08 44.19 12.01
C GLY A 232 14.75 43.75 10.71
N SER A 233 14.13 42.78 10.06
CA SER A 233 14.12 42.66 8.60
C SER A 233 12.86 41.89 8.21
N GLU A 234 12.10 42.44 7.26
CA GLU A 234 10.96 41.79 6.62
C GLU A 234 11.48 40.59 5.83
N ALA A 235 11.36 39.39 6.38
CA ALA A 235 11.44 38.15 5.62
C ALA A 235 10.18 37.34 5.92
N PRO A 236 9.47 36.82 4.90
CA PRO A 236 8.37 35.91 5.15
C PRO A 236 8.93 34.67 5.84
N ASN A 237 8.43 34.39 7.03
CA ASN A 237 8.85 33.24 7.81
C ASN A 237 8.19 31.98 7.18
N ILE A 238 8.91 31.30 6.28
CA ILE A 238 8.42 30.17 5.45
C ILE A 238 8.13 28.90 6.28
N LEU A 239 8.39 28.91 7.60
CA LEU A 239 8.30 27.74 8.47
C LEU A 239 7.08 27.72 9.42
N SER A 240 6.08 28.58 9.21
CA SER A 240 4.79 28.46 9.90
C SER A 240 3.78 27.72 9.01
N PRO A 241 3.14 26.63 9.47
CA PRO A 241 2.03 26.02 8.73
C PRO A 241 0.94 27.06 8.52
N ASP A 242 0.57 27.33 7.25
CA ASP A 242 -0.54 28.24 6.94
C ASP A 242 -1.84 27.60 7.44
N GLN A 243 -2.44 28.21 8.47
CA GLN A 243 -3.68 27.75 9.08
C GLN A 243 -4.92 28.30 8.36
N ARG A 244 -4.78 28.96 7.20
CA ARG A 244 -5.93 29.36 6.39
C ARG A 244 -6.60 28.11 5.79
N PRO A 245 -7.96 28.03 5.81
CA PRO A 245 -8.67 27.06 4.99
C PRO A 245 -8.20 27.21 3.54
N ALA A 246 -7.81 26.11 2.91
CA ALA A 246 -7.43 26.13 1.50
C ALA A 246 -8.54 26.82 0.70
N ALA A 247 -8.20 27.89 -0.02
CA ALA A 247 -9.14 28.49 -0.94
C ALA A 247 -9.47 27.43 -2.01
N THR A 248 -10.75 27.23 -2.32
CA THR A 248 -11.21 26.20 -3.26
C THR A 248 -10.68 26.36 -4.70
N ASN A 249 -9.86 27.39 -4.96
CA ASN A 249 -9.33 27.79 -6.26
C ASN A 249 -7.79 27.84 -6.32
N ASP A 250 -7.06 27.42 -5.28
CA ASP A 250 -5.59 27.36 -5.36
C ASP A 250 -5.16 26.21 -6.31
N PRO A 251 -4.12 26.41 -7.15
CA PRO A 251 -3.62 25.36 -8.01
C PRO A 251 -3.09 24.19 -7.18
N ILE A 252 -3.68 23.01 -7.38
CA ILE A 252 -3.20 21.76 -6.75
C ILE A 252 -1.84 21.43 -7.37
N PHE A 253 -0.78 21.48 -6.56
CA PHE A 253 0.56 21.07 -6.99
C PHE A 253 0.66 19.55 -7.04
N ALA A 254 1.28 19.03 -8.12
CA ALA A 254 1.47 17.61 -8.30
C ALA A 254 2.40 17.03 -7.22
N ASN A 255 1.87 16.07 -6.45
CA ASN A 255 2.61 15.23 -5.52
C ASN A 255 1.97 13.83 -5.49
N SER A 256 2.57 12.87 -4.78
CA SER A 256 2.12 11.46 -4.74
C SER A 256 0.65 11.28 -4.34
N HIS A 257 0.08 12.24 -3.61
CA HIS A 257 -1.28 12.21 -3.08
C HIS A 257 -2.23 13.21 -3.76
N SER A 258 -1.78 13.96 -4.77
CA SER A 258 -2.58 14.97 -5.48
C SER A 258 -3.86 14.40 -6.08
N ALA A 259 -3.89 13.12 -6.44
CA ALA A 259 -5.10 12.44 -6.91
C ALA A 259 -6.23 12.44 -5.88
N HIS A 260 -5.95 12.41 -4.56
CA HIS A 260 -6.97 12.58 -3.52
C HIS A 260 -7.52 14.00 -3.47
N LEU A 261 -6.71 15.01 -3.80
CA LEU A 261 -7.15 16.40 -3.86
C LEU A 261 -8.02 16.63 -5.11
N HIS A 262 -7.69 16.00 -6.23
CA HIS A 262 -8.49 16.04 -7.46
C HIS A 262 -9.80 15.26 -7.35
N ASN A 263 -9.81 14.14 -6.64
CA ASN A 263 -11.01 13.36 -6.35
C ASN A 263 -11.03 12.94 -4.87
N PRO A 264 -11.63 13.76 -3.98
CA PRO A 264 -11.70 13.46 -2.55
C PRO A 264 -12.40 12.14 -2.23
N SER A 265 -13.31 11.67 -3.08
CA SER A 265 -14.02 10.40 -2.88
C SER A 265 -13.25 9.17 -3.36
N ARG A 266 -12.11 9.34 -4.04
CA ARG A 266 -11.26 8.24 -4.56
C ARG A 266 -10.95 7.20 -3.49
N HIS A 267 -10.70 7.62 -2.26
CA HIS A 267 -10.30 6.69 -1.21
C HIS A 267 -11.45 5.77 -0.75
N ASN A 268 -12.71 6.08 -1.10
CA ASN A 268 -13.89 5.37 -0.61
C ASN A 268 -14.20 4.12 -1.45
N THR A 269 -13.63 2.99 -1.05
CA THR A 269 -13.83 1.69 -1.71
C THR A 269 -14.98 0.88 -1.13
N ALA A 270 -15.47 1.24 0.07
CA ALA A 270 -16.38 0.42 0.86
C ALA A 270 -17.73 0.20 0.17
N GLN A 271 -18.32 1.23 -0.42
CA GLN A 271 -19.63 1.13 -1.07
C GLN A 271 -19.60 0.25 -2.32
N LEU A 272 -18.57 0.42 -3.17
CA LEU A 272 -18.36 -0.41 -4.36
C LEU A 272 -18.16 -1.87 -3.96
N THR A 273 -17.34 -2.10 -2.94
CA THR A 273 -17.04 -3.43 -2.42
C THR A 273 -18.28 -4.08 -1.81
N LEU A 274 -19.09 -3.34 -1.04
CA LEU A 274 -20.34 -3.85 -0.46
C LEU A 274 -21.33 -4.29 -1.55
N ALA A 275 -21.45 -3.51 -2.63
CA ALA A 275 -22.28 -3.88 -3.77
C ALA A 275 -21.77 -5.17 -4.45
N ALA A 276 -20.44 -5.28 -4.62
CA ALA A 276 -19.82 -6.48 -5.19
C ALA A 276 -20.03 -7.73 -4.31
N PHE A 277 -19.94 -7.60 -2.98
CA PHE A 277 -20.20 -8.72 -2.06
C PHE A 277 -21.57 -9.35 -2.29
N ARG A 278 -22.59 -8.53 -2.51
CA ARG A 278 -23.96 -8.97 -2.81
C ARG A 278 -24.07 -9.57 -4.21
N LYS A 279 -23.53 -8.89 -5.23
CA LYS A 279 -23.63 -9.31 -6.63
C LYS A 279 -22.91 -10.63 -6.92
N TYR A 280 -21.76 -10.85 -6.29
CA TYR A 280 -20.88 -11.99 -6.58
C TYR A 280 -20.93 -13.07 -5.49
N ASN A 281 -21.80 -12.97 -4.48
CA ASN A 281 -21.91 -13.93 -3.38
C ASN A 281 -20.57 -14.17 -2.66
N ILE A 282 -19.80 -13.09 -2.43
CA ILE A 282 -18.47 -13.19 -1.80
C ILE A 282 -18.60 -13.68 -0.34
N MET A 283 -19.65 -13.23 0.36
CA MET A 283 -19.88 -13.62 1.75
C MET A 283 -20.15 -15.14 1.89
N ASP A 284 -20.75 -15.79 0.89
CA ASP A 284 -20.93 -17.24 0.93
C ASP A 284 -19.59 -17.99 0.86
N ALA A 285 -18.62 -17.49 0.10
CA ALA A 285 -17.28 -18.06 0.04
C ALA A 285 -16.51 -17.85 1.36
N VAL A 286 -16.64 -16.68 1.99
CA VAL A 286 -16.07 -16.40 3.32
C VAL A 286 -16.63 -17.34 4.37
N ILE A 287 -17.97 -17.45 4.45
CA ILE A 287 -18.65 -18.33 5.41
C ILE A 287 -18.30 -19.78 5.13
N SER A 288 -18.25 -20.21 3.87
CA SER A 288 -17.81 -21.57 3.53
C SER A 288 -16.38 -21.85 4.00
N GLY A 289 -15.48 -20.88 3.88
CA GLY A 289 -14.10 -21.00 4.37
C GLY A 289 -14.01 -21.16 5.89
N LEU A 290 -14.93 -20.53 6.64
CA LEU A 290 -15.06 -20.68 8.10
C LEU A 290 -15.67 -22.04 8.48
N THR A 291 -16.82 -22.38 7.90
CA THR A 291 -17.61 -23.53 8.36
C THR A 291 -17.15 -24.86 7.78
N SER A 292 -16.38 -24.84 6.70
CA SER A 292 -15.93 -26.02 5.97
C SER A 292 -14.53 -25.75 5.40
N PRO A 293 -13.51 -25.63 6.27
CA PRO A 293 -12.16 -25.29 5.85
C PRO A 293 -11.64 -26.31 4.84
N LEU A 294 -11.11 -25.83 3.72
CA LEU A 294 -10.51 -26.68 2.71
C LEU A 294 -9.10 -27.10 3.16
N PRO A 295 -8.67 -28.34 2.87
CA PRO A 295 -7.29 -28.76 3.06
C PRO A 295 -6.32 -27.79 2.39
N HIS A 296 -5.15 -27.60 2.99
CA HIS A 296 -4.10 -26.72 2.47
C HIS A 296 -2.71 -27.30 2.72
N GLY A 297 -1.72 -26.76 2.03
CA GLY A 297 -0.36 -27.31 2.01
C GLY A 297 0.00 -27.83 0.62
N ASN A 298 1.22 -28.36 0.47
CA ASN A 298 1.70 -28.81 -0.83
C ASN A 298 0.92 -30.03 -1.34
N ASP A 299 0.46 -30.89 -0.41
CA ASP A 299 -0.29 -32.12 -0.69
C ASP A 299 -1.67 -32.13 -0.02
N GLY A 300 -2.12 -30.98 0.52
CA GLY A 300 -3.37 -30.89 1.27
C GLY A 300 -3.31 -31.55 2.65
N GLU A 301 -2.10 -31.65 3.22
CA GLU A 301 -1.82 -32.32 4.49
C GLU A 301 -2.44 -31.60 5.71
N ASN A 302 -2.69 -30.30 5.61
CA ASN A 302 -3.30 -29.52 6.68
C ASN A 302 -4.81 -29.44 6.47
N THR A 303 -5.56 -30.31 7.16
CA THR A 303 -7.02 -30.36 7.11
C THR A 303 -7.70 -29.55 8.22
N GLU A 304 -6.92 -29.05 9.19
CA GLU A 304 -7.43 -28.24 10.29
C GLU A 304 -7.72 -26.80 9.84
N ALA A 305 -8.57 -26.13 10.62
CA ALA A 305 -8.89 -24.74 10.38
C ALA A 305 -7.69 -23.83 10.74
N ASP A 306 -7.43 -22.85 9.89
CA ASP A 306 -6.33 -21.91 10.07
C ASP A 306 -6.78 -20.73 10.93
N ALA A 307 -6.14 -20.55 12.10
CA ALA A 307 -6.52 -19.52 13.06
C ALA A 307 -6.43 -18.09 12.50
N ASP A 308 -5.39 -17.78 11.71
CA ASP A 308 -5.19 -16.44 11.12
C ASP A 308 -6.26 -16.13 10.06
N PHE A 309 -6.61 -17.11 9.22
CA PHE A 309 -7.72 -16.96 8.29
C PHE A 309 -9.05 -16.80 9.02
N GLU A 310 -9.32 -17.58 10.07
CA GLU A 310 -10.54 -17.46 10.86
C GLU A 310 -10.69 -16.08 11.50
N GLU A 311 -9.65 -15.57 12.17
CA GLU A 311 -9.63 -14.22 12.75
C GLU A 311 -10.03 -13.18 11.70
N LYS A 312 -9.36 -13.20 10.55
CA LYS A 312 -9.59 -12.25 9.45
C LYS A 312 -10.99 -12.40 8.84
N ALA A 313 -11.49 -13.62 8.70
CA ALA A 313 -12.82 -13.87 8.15
C ALA A 313 -13.93 -13.44 9.12
N ILE A 314 -13.73 -13.57 10.43
CA ILE A 314 -14.65 -13.07 11.46
C ILE A 314 -14.65 -11.54 11.50
N HIS A 315 -13.49 -10.90 11.44
CA HIS A 315 -13.40 -9.43 11.31
C HIS A 315 -14.05 -8.92 10.02
N LEU A 316 -13.90 -9.65 8.91
CA LEU A 316 -14.59 -9.35 7.66
C LEU A 316 -16.12 -9.46 7.80
N LEU A 317 -16.60 -10.53 8.44
CA LEU A 317 -18.02 -10.74 8.70
C LEU A 317 -18.60 -9.64 9.61
N TYR A 318 -17.86 -9.24 10.64
CA TYR A 318 -18.19 -8.12 11.51
C TYR A 318 -18.27 -6.82 10.71
N THR A 319 -17.22 -6.49 9.96
CA THR A 319 -17.16 -5.26 9.15
C THR A 319 -18.29 -5.20 8.13
N TYR A 320 -18.60 -6.32 7.47
CA TYR A 320 -19.71 -6.41 6.53
C TYR A 320 -21.06 -6.19 7.22
N SER A 321 -21.37 -6.94 8.28
CA SER A 321 -22.72 -6.98 8.87
C SER A 321 -23.00 -5.84 9.85
N VAL A 322 -21.99 -5.41 10.60
CA VAL A 322 -22.09 -4.37 11.63
C VAL A 322 -21.75 -3.00 11.05
N THR A 323 -20.52 -2.83 10.57
CA THR A 323 -20.01 -1.53 10.11
C THR A 323 -20.69 -1.08 8.81
N CYS A 324 -20.74 -1.96 7.81
CA CYS A 324 -21.31 -1.65 6.49
C CYS A 324 -22.81 -1.91 6.40
N ARG A 325 -23.43 -2.47 7.45
CA ARG A 325 -24.85 -2.86 7.50
C ARG A 325 -25.26 -3.76 6.31
N GLY A 326 -24.35 -4.64 5.90
CA GLY A 326 -24.60 -5.69 4.93
C GLY A 326 -25.63 -6.68 5.45
N GLU A 327 -26.53 -7.11 4.58
CA GLU A 327 -27.56 -8.09 4.92
C GLU A 327 -27.00 -9.50 4.76
N LEU A 328 -27.26 -10.34 5.77
CA LEU A 328 -26.97 -11.77 5.74
C LEU A 328 -28.27 -12.53 5.50
N SER A 329 -28.25 -13.49 4.58
CA SER A 329 -29.39 -14.38 4.34
C SER A 329 -29.62 -15.28 5.55
N LYS A 330 -30.84 -15.83 5.69
CA LYS A 330 -31.16 -16.77 6.77
C LYS A 330 -30.19 -17.96 6.78
N THR A 331 -29.89 -18.51 5.61
CA THR A 331 -28.95 -19.63 5.47
C THR A 331 -27.52 -19.26 5.91
N GLN A 332 -27.06 -18.04 5.60
CA GLN A 332 -25.76 -17.55 6.05
C GLN A 332 -25.71 -17.42 7.57
N LYS A 333 -26.74 -16.81 8.17
CA LYS A 333 -26.86 -16.67 9.63
C LYS A 333 -26.86 -18.02 10.34
N ASP A 334 -27.67 -18.97 9.85
CA ASP A 334 -27.80 -20.30 10.44
C ASP A 334 -26.47 -21.07 10.38
N LYS A 335 -25.74 -21.00 9.25
CA LYS A 335 -24.42 -21.63 9.09
C LYS A 335 -23.40 -21.10 10.09
N VAL A 336 -23.27 -19.78 10.22
CA VAL A 336 -22.32 -19.16 11.15
C VAL A 336 -22.69 -19.50 12.59
N LYS A 337 -23.97 -19.44 12.96
CA LYS A 337 -24.43 -19.80 14.31
C LYS A 337 -24.09 -21.24 14.69
N ILE A 338 -24.39 -22.20 13.81
CA ILE A 338 -24.11 -23.62 14.05
C ILE A 338 -22.59 -23.82 14.25
N TRP A 339 -21.78 -23.16 13.42
CA TRP A 339 -20.33 -23.23 13.53
C TRP A 339 -19.80 -22.63 14.85
N ILE A 340 -20.23 -21.41 15.21
CA ILE A 340 -19.85 -20.78 16.50
C ILE A 340 -20.26 -21.67 17.68
N GLN A 341 -21.47 -22.24 17.65
CA GLN A 341 -21.96 -23.12 18.71
C GLN A 341 -21.12 -24.41 18.82
N SER A 342 -20.76 -25.01 17.68
CA SER A 342 -19.91 -26.20 17.65
C SER A 342 -18.52 -25.91 18.24
N ASP A 343 -17.96 -24.73 17.99
CA ASP A 343 -16.66 -24.35 18.53
C ASP A 343 -16.73 -23.99 20.02
N LYS A 344 -17.86 -23.43 20.49
CA LYS A 344 -18.12 -23.21 21.94
C LYS A 344 -18.26 -24.52 22.73
N GLU A 345 -18.67 -25.61 22.08
CA GLU A 345 -18.71 -26.93 22.73
C GLU A 345 -17.32 -27.54 22.89
N LYS A 346 -16.37 -27.18 22.02
CA LYS A 346 -14.98 -27.66 22.05
C LYS A 346 -14.07 -26.79 22.93
N THR A 347 -14.41 -25.52 23.12
CA THR A 347 -13.53 -24.51 23.73
C THR A 347 -14.37 -23.45 24.44
N SER A 348 -13.84 -22.87 25.52
CA SER A 348 -14.58 -21.84 26.26
C SER A 348 -14.77 -20.56 25.43
N GLU A 349 -15.85 -19.80 25.69
CA GLU A 349 -16.11 -18.53 24.99
C GLU A 349 -14.92 -17.56 25.07
N SER A 350 -14.27 -17.48 26.23
CA SER A 350 -13.09 -16.61 26.42
C SER A 350 -11.95 -16.96 25.47
N GLN A 351 -11.71 -18.25 25.25
CA GLN A 351 -10.65 -18.73 24.37
C GLN A 351 -10.99 -18.51 22.88
N LEU A 352 -12.28 -18.60 22.50
CA LEU A 352 -12.70 -18.26 21.14
C LEU A 352 -12.54 -16.78 20.84
N LEU A 353 -12.91 -15.93 21.79
CA LEU A 353 -12.75 -14.48 21.65
C LEU A 353 -11.28 -14.07 21.55
N GLU A 354 -10.41 -14.74 22.32
CA GLU A 354 -8.96 -14.57 22.20
C GLU A 354 -8.46 -15.03 20.82
N LYS A 355 -8.91 -16.21 20.34
CA LYS A 355 -8.55 -16.74 19.00
C LYS A 355 -8.97 -15.80 17.87
N TRP A 356 -10.15 -15.19 17.96
CA TRP A 356 -10.67 -14.26 16.94
C TRP A 356 -10.26 -12.81 17.19
N ASN A 357 -9.47 -12.55 18.23
CA ASN A 357 -9.06 -11.21 18.62
C ASN A 357 -10.26 -10.24 18.64
N LEU A 358 -11.35 -10.66 19.30
CA LEU A 358 -12.64 -9.98 19.31
C LEU A 358 -13.05 -9.68 20.75
N SER A 359 -13.45 -8.44 21.03
CA SER A 359 -13.99 -8.09 22.35
C SER A 359 -15.35 -8.74 22.59
N LYS A 360 -15.74 -8.86 23.87
CA LYS A 360 -17.05 -9.40 24.23
C LYS A 360 -18.19 -8.52 23.71
N GLU A 361 -17.97 -7.21 23.68
CA GLU A 361 -18.90 -6.22 23.15
C GLU A 361 -19.10 -6.41 21.64
N GLU A 362 -18.01 -6.50 20.87
CA GLU A 362 -18.07 -6.74 19.43
C GLU A 362 -18.75 -8.08 19.11
N TYR A 363 -18.44 -9.13 19.87
CA TYR A 363 -19.10 -10.42 19.72
C TYR A 363 -20.60 -10.34 19.99
N THR A 364 -21.02 -9.63 21.04
CA THR A 364 -22.45 -9.45 21.36
C THR A 364 -23.19 -8.72 20.24
N ILE A 365 -22.55 -7.71 19.64
CA ILE A 365 -23.11 -6.98 18.49
C ILE A 365 -23.21 -7.90 17.26
N LEU A 366 -22.17 -8.69 16.99
CA LEU A 366 -22.17 -9.66 15.89
C LEU A 366 -23.25 -10.72 16.07
N ASP A 367 -23.36 -11.31 17.25
CA ASP A 367 -24.38 -12.31 17.58
C ASP A 367 -25.79 -11.73 17.37
N GLY A 368 -26.00 -10.47 17.77
CA GLY A 368 -27.24 -9.73 17.50
C GLY A 368 -27.55 -9.55 16.00
N LYS A 369 -26.55 -9.53 15.11
CA LYS A 369 -26.76 -9.53 13.65
C LYS A 369 -27.06 -10.92 13.08
N LEU A 370 -26.64 -11.96 13.78
CA LEU A 370 -26.89 -13.35 13.42
C LEU A 370 -28.29 -13.81 13.85
N LEU A 371 -28.89 -13.20 14.89
CA LEU A 371 -30.33 -13.29 15.23
C LEU A 371 -31.22 -12.83 14.08
#